data_AF-A0A968GHM4-F1
#
_entry.id   AF-A0A968GHM4-F1
#
_cell.length_a   1.000
_cell.length_b   1.000
_cell.length_c   1.000
_cell.angle_alpha   90.00
_cell.angle_beta   90.00
_cell.angle_gamma   90.00
#
_symmetry.space_group_name_H-M   'P 1'
#
loop_
_entity.id
_entity.type
_entity.pdbx_description
1 polymer ?
#
loop_
_entity_poly.entity_id
_entity_poly.type
_entity_poly.pdbx_seq_one_letter_code
_entity_poly.pdbx_strand_id
1 'polypeptide(L)'
;MGVTLISAGVDAIKVSGLYKVLAALFISPVISFLAGFLVLRLVFYLAQNASPNINSFFKHSQFVTAVVLAFGHGTNDAQKTIGIITLSLVIGGQLAGFAVPHWAILISAAAMATGTFFGGWRLIRTLGGKFYKIRPVHSFATQFTSGVVVLAASSIGLPVSTSQVVSSAIIGAGASERLGKVRWGVVGDILTAWLITIPVAGLLSAGMYWLSVYFI
;
A
#
# COMPACT_ATOMS: atom_id res chain seq x y z
N MET A 1 17.36 -3.46 6.03
CA MET A 1 17.41 -4.49 7.08
C MET A 1 18.35 -5.62 6.69
N GLY A 2 18.07 -6.41 5.64
CA GLY A 2 18.94 -7.52 5.21
C GLY A 2 20.41 -7.13 4.99
N VAL A 3 20.67 -6.15 4.11
CA VAL A 3 22.02 -5.60 3.92
C VAL A 3 22.65 -5.12 5.23
N THR A 4 21.93 -4.29 5.99
CA THR A 4 22.43 -3.67 7.23
C THR A 4 22.88 -4.69 8.27
N LEU A 5 22.12 -5.80 8.42
CA LEU A 5 22.45 -6.89 9.33
C LEU A 5 23.81 -7.51 9.00
N ILE A 6 24.10 -7.73 7.72
CA ILE A 6 25.35 -8.33 7.27
C ILE A 6 26.49 -7.31 7.25
N SER A 7 26.23 -6.08 6.80
CA SER A 7 27.27 -5.08 6.57
C SER A 7 27.76 -4.38 7.84
N ALA A 8 26.85 -4.15 8.80
CA ALA A 8 27.11 -3.27 9.95
C ALA A 8 26.60 -3.85 11.29
N GLY A 9 26.06 -5.07 11.29
CA GLY A 9 25.55 -5.73 12.48
C GLY A 9 24.17 -5.24 12.93
N VAL A 10 23.66 -5.86 14.00
CA VAL A 10 22.30 -5.60 14.54
C VAL A 10 22.19 -4.18 15.12
N ASP A 11 23.28 -3.66 15.68
CA ASP A 11 23.31 -2.34 16.34
C ASP A 11 23.14 -1.16 15.37
N ALA A 12 23.45 -1.37 14.08
CA ALA A 12 23.24 -0.38 13.04
C ALA A 12 21.75 -0.19 12.66
N ILE A 13 20.86 -1.05 13.15
CA ILE A 13 19.42 -0.94 12.90
C ILE A 13 18.80 0.05 13.87
N LYS A 14 18.25 1.14 13.34
CA LYS A 14 17.45 2.08 14.14
C LYS A 14 16.13 1.44 14.58
N VAL A 15 16.15 0.76 15.73
CA VAL A 15 15.01 0.00 16.29
C VAL A 15 13.75 0.86 16.44
N SER A 16 13.87 2.12 16.87
CA SER A 16 12.74 3.05 16.99
C SER A 16 12.06 3.33 15.65
N GLY A 17 12.84 3.52 14.57
CA GLY A 17 12.31 3.70 13.23
C GLY A 17 11.67 2.41 12.70
N LEU A 18 12.35 1.28 12.91
CA LEU A 18 11.86 -0.04 12.52
C LEU A 18 10.49 -0.36 13.16
N TYR A 19 10.36 -0.12 14.46
CA TYR A 19 9.11 -0.33 15.18
C TYR A 19 7.97 0.49 14.58
N LYS A 20 8.19 1.77 14.25
CA LYS A 20 7.16 2.62 13.60
C LYS A 20 6.71 2.05 12.25
N VAL A 21 7.65 1.56 11.44
CA VAL A 21 7.36 0.95 10.14
C VAL A 21 6.56 -0.34 10.30
N LEU A 22 6.99 -1.24 11.18
CA LEU A 22 6.30 -2.50 11.43
C LEU A 22 4.91 -2.28 12.03
N ALA A 23 4.79 -1.37 13.00
CA ALA A 23 3.51 -1.01 13.59
C ALA A 23 2.55 -0.47 12.52
N ALA A 24 2.99 0.47 11.67
CA ALA A 24 2.17 1.00 10.58
C ALA A 24 1.73 -0.12 9.61
N LEU A 25 2.64 -1.04 9.26
CA LEU A 25 2.38 -2.17 8.37
C LEU A 25 1.32 -3.13 8.92
N PHE A 26 1.33 -3.45 10.22
CA PHE A 26 0.35 -4.36 10.82
C PHE A 26 -0.94 -3.69 11.27
N ILE A 27 -0.91 -2.41 11.61
CA ILE A 27 -2.08 -1.66 12.09
C ILE A 27 -2.92 -1.15 10.92
N SER A 28 -2.30 -0.69 9.83
CA SER A 28 -3.03 -0.13 8.68
C SER A 28 -4.06 -1.09 8.05
N PRO A 29 -3.82 -2.41 7.92
CA PRO A 29 -4.80 -3.36 7.40
C PRO A 29 -6.01 -3.46 8.32
N VAL A 30 -5.79 -3.48 9.64
CA VAL A 30 -6.87 -3.54 10.65
C VAL A 30 -7.72 -2.28 10.61
N ILE A 31 -7.09 -1.10 10.61
CA ILE A 31 -7.78 0.19 10.47
C ILE A 31 -8.58 0.20 9.17
N SER A 32 -7.97 -0.24 8.06
CA SER A 32 -8.62 -0.21 6.76
C SER A 32 -9.78 -1.18 6.65
N PHE A 33 -9.68 -2.36 7.26
CA PHE A 33 -10.78 -3.31 7.37
C PHE A 33 -11.97 -2.69 8.12
N LEU A 34 -11.73 -2.11 9.30
CA LEU A 34 -12.77 -1.49 10.12
C LEU A 34 -13.37 -0.27 9.43
N ALA A 35 -12.54 0.60 8.86
CA ALA A 35 -12.99 1.77 8.12
C ALA A 35 -13.80 1.36 6.89
N GLY A 36 -13.36 0.34 6.13
CA GLY A 36 -14.06 -0.15 4.95
C GLY A 36 -15.43 -0.75 5.31
N PHE A 37 -15.51 -1.46 6.43
CA PHE A 37 -16.75 -1.96 7.00
C PHE A 37 -17.71 -0.81 7.35
N LEU A 38 -17.23 0.18 8.11
CA LEU A 38 -18.05 1.30 8.57
C LEU A 38 -18.49 2.21 7.42
N VAL A 39 -17.59 2.53 6.50
CA VAL A 39 -17.89 3.37 5.34
C VAL A 39 -18.92 2.71 4.44
N LEU A 40 -18.80 1.41 4.14
CA LEU A 40 -19.82 0.75 3.33
C LEU A 40 -21.18 0.74 4.03
N ARG A 41 -21.21 0.47 5.34
CA ARG A 41 -22.45 0.51 6.13
C ARG A 41 -23.10 1.90 6.11
N LEU A 42 -22.28 2.95 6.24
CA LEU A 42 -22.73 4.33 6.15
C LEU A 42 -23.27 4.65 4.75
N VAL A 43 -22.56 4.25 3.69
CA VAL A 43 -23.00 4.44 2.31
C VAL A 43 -24.35 3.76 2.06
N PHE A 44 -24.55 2.54 2.55
CA PHE A 44 -25.84 1.87 2.42
C PHE A 44 -26.95 2.55 3.22
N TYR A 45 -26.66 3.02 4.44
CA TYR A 45 -27.62 3.79 5.23
C TYR A 45 -28.05 5.08 4.51
N LEU A 46 -27.10 5.82 3.94
CA LEU A 46 -27.38 7.05 3.19
C LEU A 46 -28.13 6.77 1.88
N ALA A 47 -27.86 5.63 1.25
CA ALA A 47 -28.48 5.21 -0.01
C ALA A 47 -29.81 4.44 0.15
N GLN A 48 -30.30 4.21 1.37
CA GLN A 48 -31.43 3.31 1.63
C GLN A 48 -32.73 3.73 0.95
N ASN A 49 -32.96 5.03 0.78
CA ASN A 49 -34.15 5.61 0.15
C ASN A 49 -33.89 6.07 -1.30
N ALA A 50 -32.72 5.74 -1.86
CA ALA A 50 -32.35 6.20 -3.19
C ALA A 50 -33.00 5.33 -4.29
N SER A 51 -33.32 5.96 -5.42
CA SER A 51 -33.78 5.23 -6.60
C SER A 51 -32.65 4.41 -7.23
N PRO A 52 -32.97 3.38 -8.04
CA PRO A 52 -31.96 2.55 -8.72
C PRO A 52 -30.94 3.36 -9.57
N ASN A 53 -31.27 4.60 -9.93
CA ASN A 53 -30.40 5.50 -10.67
C ASN A 53 -29.13 5.90 -9.87
N ILE A 54 -29.11 5.72 -8.55
CA ILE A 54 -27.91 5.98 -7.73
C ILE A 54 -26.69 5.14 -8.15
N ASN A 55 -26.92 4.00 -8.83
CA ASN A 55 -25.83 3.22 -9.39
C ASN A 55 -25.02 4.01 -10.43
N SER A 56 -25.63 4.94 -11.15
CA SER A 56 -24.94 5.86 -12.06
C SER A 56 -23.99 6.77 -11.29
N PHE A 57 -24.46 7.36 -10.17
CA PHE A 57 -23.62 8.17 -9.29
C PHE A 57 -22.37 7.40 -8.85
N PHE A 58 -22.52 6.19 -8.28
CA PHE A 58 -21.36 5.40 -7.84
C PHE A 58 -20.42 4.99 -8.97
N LYS A 59 -20.90 4.83 -10.21
CA LYS A 59 -20.04 4.58 -11.37
C LYS A 59 -19.19 5.80 -11.72
N HIS A 60 -19.76 7.00 -11.68
CA HIS A 60 -19.03 8.23 -11.98
C HIS A 60 -18.08 8.62 -10.83
N SER A 61 -18.53 8.50 -9.58
CA SER A 61 -17.71 8.81 -8.40
C SER A 61 -16.48 7.91 -8.27
N GLN A 62 -16.51 6.69 -8.83
CA GLN A 62 -15.34 5.80 -8.87
C GLN A 62 -14.13 6.44 -9.54
N PHE A 63 -14.33 7.28 -10.56
CA PHE A 63 -13.20 7.96 -11.19
C PHE A 63 -12.50 8.87 -10.18
N VAL A 64 -13.28 9.65 -9.43
CA VAL A 64 -12.75 10.55 -8.39
C VAL A 64 -12.05 9.76 -7.29
N THR A 65 -12.68 8.71 -6.76
CA THR A 65 -12.08 7.90 -5.69
C THR A 65 -10.85 7.11 -6.16
N ALA A 66 -10.82 6.68 -7.42
CA ALA A 66 -9.65 6.04 -8.02
C ALA A 66 -8.49 7.03 -8.15
N VAL A 67 -8.74 8.28 -8.54
CA VAL A 67 -7.72 9.35 -8.58
C VAL A 67 -7.18 9.63 -7.18
N VAL A 68 -8.05 9.76 -6.17
CA VAL A 68 -7.62 9.96 -4.77
C VAL A 68 -6.75 8.81 -4.28
N LEU A 69 -7.16 7.56 -4.54
CA LEU A 69 -6.37 6.38 -4.19
C LEU A 69 -5.04 6.34 -4.93
N ALA A 70 -5.03 6.63 -6.23
CA ALA A 70 -3.81 6.66 -7.05
C ALA A 70 -2.85 7.74 -6.58
N PHE A 71 -3.35 8.91 -6.21
CA PHE A 71 -2.56 9.99 -5.63
C PHE A 71 -1.94 9.57 -4.30
N GLY A 72 -2.74 9.03 -3.37
CA GLY A 72 -2.23 8.52 -2.10
C GLY A 72 -1.20 7.40 -2.28
N HIS A 73 -1.41 6.51 -3.24
CA HIS A 73 -0.46 5.47 -3.60
C HIS A 73 0.86 6.06 -4.10
N GLY A 74 0.79 7.07 -4.99
CA GLY A 74 1.94 7.84 -5.44
C GLY A 74 2.72 8.47 -4.28
N THR A 75 2.03 9.21 -3.41
CA THR A 75 2.66 9.86 -2.25
C THR A 75 3.32 8.86 -1.30
N ASN A 76 2.73 7.70 -1.06
CA ASN A 76 3.26 6.71 -0.12
C ASN A 76 4.40 5.87 -0.70
N ASP A 77 4.32 5.47 -1.97
CA ASP A 77 5.27 4.54 -2.58
C ASP A 77 6.47 5.25 -3.20
N ALA A 78 6.29 6.46 -3.75
CA ALA A 78 7.41 7.25 -4.25
C ALA A 78 8.42 7.56 -3.14
N GLN A 79 7.97 7.76 -1.89
CA GLN A 79 8.85 7.99 -0.74
C GLN A 79 9.87 6.87 -0.52
N LYS A 80 9.53 5.62 -0.85
CA LYS A 80 10.43 4.48 -0.67
C LYS A 80 11.64 4.59 -1.61
N THR A 81 11.40 4.90 -2.88
CA THR A 81 12.45 5.10 -3.89
C THR A 81 13.25 6.38 -3.64
N ILE A 82 12.55 7.49 -3.35
CA ILE A 82 13.17 8.78 -3.01
C ILE A 82 14.11 8.63 -1.82
N GLY A 83 13.69 7.86 -0.80
CA GLY A 83 14.48 7.60 0.40
C GLY A 83 15.78 6.84 0.10
N ILE A 84 15.72 5.82 -0.76
CA ILE A 84 16.91 5.05 -1.16
C ILE A 84 17.89 5.93 -1.96
N ILE A 85 17.40 6.68 -2.95
CA ILE A 85 18.24 7.58 -3.76
C ILE A 85 18.92 8.63 -2.86
N THR A 86 18.15 9.27 -1.98
CA THR A 86 18.66 10.31 -1.07
C THR A 86 19.69 9.72 -0.11
N LEU A 87 19.43 8.54 0.46
CA LEU A 87 20.39 7.86 1.34
C LEU A 87 21.70 7.55 0.61
N SER A 88 21.64 7.07 -0.63
CA SER A 88 22.84 6.80 -1.43
C SER A 88 23.67 8.05 -1.69
N LEU A 89 23.03 9.20 -1.95
CA LEU A 89 23.74 10.48 -2.15
C LEU A 89 24.42 10.97 -0.86
N VAL A 90 23.77 10.79 0.30
CA VAL A 90 24.35 11.13 1.60
C VAL A 90 25.57 10.24 1.90
N ILE A 91 25.43 8.92 1.73
CA ILE A 91 26.54 7.98 1.96
C ILE A 91 27.69 8.23 0.97
N GLY A 92 27.38 8.59 -0.27
CA GLY A 92 28.36 8.95 -1.29
C GLY A 92 29.00 10.34 -1.14
N GLY A 93 28.69 11.07 -0.05
CA GLY A 93 29.28 12.39 0.24
C GLY A 93 28.77 13.54 -0.64
N GLN A 94 27.77 13.30 -1.50
CA GLN A 94 27.18 14.32 -2.39
C GLN A 94 26.22 15.26 -1.64
N LEU A 95 25.71 14.82 -0.49
CA LEU A 95 24.85 15.61 0.38
C LEU A 95 25.38 15.56 1.81
N ALA A 96 25.50 16.72 2.45
CA ALA A 96 25.94 16.82 3.85
C ALA A 96 24.89 16.30 4.86
N GLY A 97 23.64 16.12 4.43
CA GLY A 97 22.54 15.63 5.25
C GLY A 97 21.36 15.16 4.40
N PHE A 98 20.31 14.65 5.07
CA PHE A 98 19.14 14.08 4.40
C PHE A 98 18.21 15.18 3.86
N ALA A 99 18.67 15.91 2.85
CA ALA A 99 17.90 16.89 2.09
C ALA A 99 17.47 16.25 0.77
N VAL A 100 16.17 16.01 0.61
CA VAL A 100 15.63 15.33 -0.57
C VAL A 100 15.73 16.25 -1.81
N PRO A 101 16.48 15.86 -2.86
CA PRO A 101 16.57 16.66 -4.08
C PRO A 101 15.26 16.60 -4.89
N HIS A 102 14.82 17.74 -5.42
CA HIS A 102 13.60 17.81 -6.25
C HIS A 102 13.64 16.87 -7.47
N TRP A 103 14.82 16.71 -8.09
CA TRP A 103 14.97 15.81 -9.23
C TRP A 103 14.75 14.34 -8.84
N ALA A 104 15.11 13.92 -7.62
CA ALA A 104 14.90 12.56 -7.15
C ALA A 104 13.41 12.28 -6.97
N ILE A 105 12.64 13.29 -6.56
CA ILE A 105 11.16 13.24 -6.52
C ILE A 105 10.61 13.07 -7.94
N LEU A 106 11.04 13.91 -8.88
CA LEU A 106 10.55 13.89 -10.26
C LEU A 106 10.86 12.56 -10.97
N ILE A 107 12.08 12.04 -10.85
CA ILE A 107 12.46 10.76 -11.46
C ILE A 107 11.69 9.60 -10.81
N SER A 108 11.54 9.60 -9.48
CA SER A 108 10.80 8.54 -8.80
C SER A 108 9.32 8.54 -9.20
N ALA A 109 8.70 9.73 -9.29
CA ALA A 109 7.33 9.88 -9.74
C ALA A 109 7.15 9.47 -11.22
N ALA A 110 8.07 9.88 -12.10
CA ALA A 110 8.05 9.52 -13.51
C ALA A 110 8.25 8.00 -13.73
N ALA A 111 9.18 7.38 -13.01
CA ALA A 111 9.42 5.94 -13.05
C ALA A 111 8.18 5.16 -12.57
N MET A 112 7.53 5.62 -11.50
CA MET A 112 6.31 5.00 -11.00
C MET A 112 5.13 5.16 -11.97
N ALA A 113 4.96 6.35 -12.56
CA ALA A 113 3.89 6.61 -13.53
C ALA A 113 4.07 5.76 -14.80
N THR A 114 5.28 5.71 -15.35
CA THR A 114 5.60 4.91 -16.53
C THR A 114 5.47 3.41 -16.25
N GLY A 115 5.99 2.92 -15.13
CA GLY A 115 5.83 1.51 -14.72
C GLY A 115 4.36 1.10 -14.59
N THR A 116 3.53 1.97 -14.02
CA THR A 116 2.08 1.74 -13.90
C THR A 116 1.40 1.73 -15.26
N PHE A 117 1.77 2.64 -16.16
CA PHE A 117 1.23 2.74 -17.52
C PHE A 117 1.52 1.49 -18.36
N PHE A 118 2.76 1.01 -18.36
CA PHE A 118 3.17 -0.14 -19.19
C PHE A 118 2.84 -1.50 -18.56
N GLY A 119 2.91 -1.62 -17.22
CA GLY A 119 2.79 -2.90 -16.52
C GLY A 119 1.47 -3.13 -15.78
N GLY A 120 0.71 -2.08 -15.49
CA GLY A 120 -0.45 -2.15 -14.58
C GLY A 120 -1.61 -3.02 -15.10
N TRP A 121 -1.77 -3.11 -16.41
CA TRP A 121 -2.92 -3.77 -17.03
C TRP A 121 -3.02 -5.27 -16.76
N ARG A 122 -1.88 -5.98 -16.71
CA ARG A 122 -1.85 -7.44 -16.41
C ARG A 122 -2.20 -7.71 -14.95
N LEU A 123 -1.77 -6.82 -14.04
CA LEU A 123 -2.03 -6.90 -12.61
C LEU A 123 -3.50 -6.58 -12.26
N ILE A 124 -4.08 -5.55 -12.89
CA ILE A 124 -5.49 -5.16 -12.69
C ILE A 124 -6.44 -6.32 -13.04
N ARG A 125 -6.15 -7.07 -14.12
CA ARG A 125 -6.97 -8.23 -14.52
C ARG A 125 -6.92 -9.39 -13.52
N THR A 126 -5.81 -9.59 -12.80
CA THR A 126 -5.63 -10.75 -11.93
C THR A 126 -6.18 -10.56 -10.50
N LEU A 127 -6.33 -9.30 -10.06
CA LEU A 127 -6.79 -8.97 -8.70
C LEU A 127 -8.31 -8.81 -8.55
N GLY A 128 -9.02 -8.46 -9.63
CA GLY A 128 -10.38 -7.88 -9.57
C GLY A 128 -11.54 -8.74 -9.03
N GLY A 129 -11.34 -10.02 -8.68
CA GLY A 129 -12.47 -10.88 -8.29
C GLY A 129 -12.16 -12.09 -7.40
N LYS A 130 -10.96 -12.20 -6.82
CA LYS A 130 -10.57 -13.42 -6.10
C LYS A 130 -11.28 -13.62 -4.76
N PHE A 131 -11.69 -12.54 -4.09
CA PHE A 131 -12.11 -12.60 -2.67
C PHE A 131 -13.55 -12.13 -2.41
N TYR A 132 -14.11 -11.28 -3.28
CA TYR A 132 -15.45 -10.70 -3.15
C TYR A 132 -16.02 -10.22 -4.50
N LYS A 133 -17.35 -10.27 -4.71
CA LYS A 133 -18.00 -9.74 -5.91
C LYS A 133 -18.22 -8.22 -5.77
N ILE A 134 -17.43 -7.43 -6.48
CA ILE A 134 -17.44 -5.98 -6.37
C ILE A 134 -18.53 -5.38 -7.30
N ARG A 135 -19.36 -4.50 -6.73
CA ARG A 135 -20.36 -3.65 -7.39
C ARG A 135 -19.88 -2.20 -7.34
N PRO A 136 -20.41 -1.28 -8.15
CA PRO A 136 -19.97 0.11 -8.17
C PRO A 136 -19.92 0.80 -6.79
N VAL A 137 -20.93 0.56 -5.93
CA VAL A 137 -20.97 1.08 -4.56
C VAL A 137 -19.83 0.54 -3.69
N HIS A 138 -19.46 -0.74 -3.85
CA HIS A 138 -18.33 -1.34 -3.13
C HIS A 138 -17.02 -0.73 -3.61
N SER A 139 -16.81 -0.64 -4.94
CA SER A 139 -15.61 -0.01 -5.50
C SER A 139 -15.42 1.41 -4.95
N PHE A 140 -16.48 2.22 -4.98
CA PHE A 140 -16.47 3.57 -4.45
C PHE A 140 -16.07 3.59 -2.97
N ALA A 141 -16.78 2.83 -2.12
CA ALA A 141 -16.53 2.80 -0.69
C ALA A 141 -15.10 2.32 -0.35
N THR A 142 -14.63 1.27 -1.02
CA THR A 142 -13.30 0.70 -0.76
C THR A 142 -12.18 1.61 -1.27
N GLN A 143 -12.34 2.25 -2.43
CA GLN A 143 -11.35 3.18 -2.97
C GLN A 143 -11.28 4.46 -2.13
N PHE A 144 -12.43 5.00 -1.74
CA PHE A 144 -12.50 6.16 -0.84
C PHE A 144 -11.80 5.86 0.49
N THR A 145 -12.20 4.76 1.15
CA THR A 145 -11.60 4.33 2.42
C THR A 145 -10.08 4.16 2.29
N SER A 146 -9.64 3.43 1.26
CA SER A 146 -8.22 3.16 1.06
C SER A 146 -7.45 4.43 0.78
N GLY A 147 -7.98 5.31 -0.07
CA GLY A 147 -7.36 6.61 -0.37
C GLY A 147 -7.21 7.46 0.89
N VAL A 148 -8.25 7.57 1.71
CA VAL A 148 -8.20 8.30 2.99
C VAL A 148 -7.17 7.69 3.94
N VAL A 149 -7.17 6.37 4.14
CA VAL A 149 -6.22 5.70 5.04
C VAL A 149 -4.77 5.88 4.57
N VAL A 150 -4.50 5.71 3.28
CA VAL A 150 -3.15 5.88 2.72
C VAL A 150 -2.69 7.34 2.82
N LEU A 151 -3.56 8.30 2.49
CA LEU A 151 -3.22 9.72 2.58
C LEU A 151 -3.00 10.17 4.03
N ALA A 152 -3.85 9.72 4.95
CA ALA A 152 -3.70 10.01 6.38
C ALA A 152 -2.40 9.42 6.94
N ALA A 153 -2.03 8.20 6.56
CA ALA A 153 -0.74 7.62 6.96
C ALA A 153 0.44 8.39 6.34
N SER A 154 0.33 8.78 5.07
CA SER A 154 1.38 9.51 4.35
C SER A 154 1.59 10.92 4.90
N SER A 155 0.54 11.61 5.34
CA SER A 155 0.65 12.97 5.91
C SER A 155 1.38 13.01 7.25
N ILE A 156 1.32 11.92 8.02
CA ILE A 156 2.07 11.76 9.28
C ILE A 156 3.40 11.01 9.08
N GLY A 157 3.79 10.76 7.83
CA GLY A 157 5.07 10.13 7.49
C GLY A 157 5.18 8.65 7.85
N LEU A 158 4.05 7.94 8.02
CA LEU A 158 4.04 6.51 8.28
C LEU A 158 3.98 5.73 6.95
N PRO A 159 5.01 4.93 6.63
CA PRO A 159 4.97 4.09 5.45
C PRO A 159 3.98 2.94 5.68
N VAL A 160 3.08 2.73 4.72
CA VAL A 160 2.09 1.65 4.75
C VAL A 160 2.19 0.84 3.47
N SER A 161 1.57 -0.34 3.45
CA SER A 161 1.39 -1.10 2.21
C SER A 161 0.01 -0.80 1.64
N THR A 162 -0.02 -0.10 0.51
CA THR A 162 -1.27 0.23 -0.18
C THR A 162 -2.04 -1.02 -0.60
N SER A 163 -1.35 -2.09 -0.99
CA SER A 163 -1.98 -3.37 -1.31
C SER A 163 -2.67 -3.97 -0.09
N GLN A 164 -2.05 -3.92 1.09
CA GLN A 164 -2.68 -4.43 2.31
C GLN A 164 -3.89 -3.58 2.72
N VAL A 165 -3.76 -2.25 2.63
CA VAL A 165 -4.86 -1.32 2.91
C VAL A 165 -6.03 -1.60 1.98
N VAL A 166 -5.81 -1.61 0.65
CA VAL A 166 -6.87 -1.84 -0.34
C VAL A 166 -7.52 -3.21 -0.17
N SER A 167 -6.73 -4.29 -0.04
CA SER A 167 -7.26 -5.63 0.20
C SER A 167 -8.09 -5.69 1.48
N SER A 168 -7.64 -5.06 2.56
CA SER A 168 -8.35 -5.07 3.85
C SER A 168 -9.64 -4.26 3.81
N ALA A 169 -9.65 -3.10 3.15
CA ALA A 169 -10.87 -2.33 2.90
C ALA A 169 -11.91 -3.16 2.13
N ILE A 170 -11.49 -3.92 1.11
CA ILE A 170 -12.38 -4.80 0.34
C ILE A 170 -12.95 -5.92 1.22
N ILE A 171 -12.11 -6.57 2.04
CA ILE A 171 -12.57 -7.63 2.95
C ILE A 171 -13.54 -7.05 3.98
N GLY A 172 -13.25 -5.88 4.55
CA GLY A 172 -14.11 -5.17 5.50
C GLY A 172 -15.46 -4.78 4.91
N ALA A 173 -15.46 -4.24 3.69
CA ALA A 173 -16.66 -3.94 2.93
C ALA A 173 -17.50 -5.21 2.66
N GLY A 174 -16.86 -6.31 2.24
CA GLY A 174 -17.56 -7.59 2.04
C GLY A 174 -18.15 -8.16 3.33
N ALA A 175 -17.41 -8.05 4.44
CA ALA A 175 -17.85 -8.47 5.77
C ALA A 175 -19.05 -7.64 6.26
N SER A 176 -19.13 -6.35 5.92
CA SER A 176 -20.26 -5.47 6.26
C SER A 176 -21.56 -5.88 5.58
N GLU A 177 -21.51 -6.46 4.39
CA GLU A 177 -22.73 -6.91 3.71
C GLU A 177 -23.14 -8.30 4.22
N ARG A 178 -22.21 -9.25 4.24
CA ARG A 178 -22.42 -10.58 4.84
C ARG A 178 -21.08 -11.29 5.01
N LEU A 179 -20.78 -11.73 6.23
CA LEU A 179 -19.55 -12.48 6.54
C LEU A 179 -19.33 -13.70 5.63
N GLY A 180 -20.40 -14.41 5.25
CA GLY A 180 -20.32 -15.58 4.37
C GLY A 180 -20.07 -15.29 2.88
N LYS A 181 -20.08 -14.02 2.44
CA LYS A 181 -19.71 -13.65 1.05
C LYS A 181 -18.20 -13.49 0.87
N VAL A 182 -17.45 -13.40 1.97
CA VAL A 182 -15.99 -13.29 1.96
C VAL A 182 -15.39 -14.69 1.90
N ARG A 183 -14.44 -14.90 0.98
CA ARG A 183 -13.70 -16.17 0.86
C ARG A 183 -12.53 -16.22 1.85
N TRP A 184 -12.81 -16.58 3.10
CA TRP A 184 -11.83 -16.56 4.20
C TRP A 184 -10.58 -17.41 3.96
N GLY A 185 -10.68 -18.54 3.25
CA GLY A 185 -9.49 -19.33 2.89
C GLY A 185 -8.48 -18.52 2.08
N VAL A 186 -8.95 -17.76 1.10
CA VAL A 186 -8.09 -16.90 0.28
C VAL A 186 -7.56 -15.71 1.06
N VAL A 187 -8.33 -15.19 2.04
CA VAL A 187 -7.83 -14.16 2.97
C VAL A 187 -6.66 -14.70 3.80
N GLY A 188 -6.75 -15.94 4.29
CA GLY A 188 -5.66 -16.61 4.99
C GLY A 188 -4.39 -16.75 4.15
N ASP A 189 -4.53 -17.15 2.88
CA ASP A 189 -3.40 -17.23 1.94
C ASP A 189 -2.70 -15.87 1.76
N ILE A 190 -3.49 -14.80 1.64
CA ILE A 190 -2.97 -13.42 1.51
C ILE A 190 -2.21 -12.99 2.77
N LEU A 191 -2.79 -13.20 3.95
CA LEU A 191 -2.16 -12.85 5.23
C LEU A 191 -0.83 -13.62 5.41
N THR A 192 -0.82 -14.88 5.01
CA THR A 192 0.38 -15.72 5.02
C THR A 192 1.46 -15.15 4.09
N ALA A 193 1.07 -14.78 2.86
CA ALA A 193 1.99 -14.15 1.91
C ALA A 193 2.58 -12.83 2.45
N TRP A 194 1.77 -12.00 3.12
CA TRP A 194 2.24 -10.75 3.73
C TRP A 194 3.29 -10.99 4.82
N LEU A 195 3.07 -11.99 5.68
CA LEU A 195 4.03 -12.35 6.74
C LEU A 195 5.34 -12.90 6.16
N ILE A 196 5.27 -13.72 5.13
CA ILE A 196 6.45 -14.36 4.50
C ILE A 196 7.26 -13.36 3.66
N THR A 197 6.64 -12.31 3.12
CA THR A 197 7.32 -11.36 2.23
C THR A 197 8.48 -10.62 2.93
N ILE A 198 8.32 -10.22 4.20
CA ILE A 198 9.35 -9.49 4.96
C ILE A 198 10.64 -10.33 5.16
N PRO A 199 10.58 -11.55 5.73
CA PRO A 199 11.78 -12.36 5.94
C PRO A 199 12.42 -12.75 4.61
N VAL A 200 11.63 -13.11 3.58
CA VAL A 200 12.18 -13.47 2.26
C VAL A 200 12.90 -12.28 1.63
N ALA A 201 12.30 -11.08 1.64
CA ALA A 201 12.95 -9.87 1.12
C ALA A 201 14.22 -9.52 1.91
N GLY A 202 14.19 -9.71 3.23
CA GLY A 202 15.37 -9.55 4.09
C GLY A 202 16.50 -10.49 3.72
N LEU A 203 16.22 -11.79 3.58
CA LEU A 203 17.18 -12.82 3.23
C LEU A 203 17.76 -12.61 1.83
N LEU A 204 16.92 -12.32 0.84
CA LEU A 204 17.37 -12.06 -0.53
C LEU A 204 18.28 -10.83 -0.59
N SER A 205 17.90 -9.73 0.07
CA SER A 205 18.71 -8.53 0.16
C SER A 205 20.07 -8.80 0.82
N ALA A 206 20.08 -9.60 1.88
CA ALA A 206 21.29 -9.99 2.59
C ALA A 206 22.21 -10.86 1.69
N GLY A 207 21.63 -11.86 1.02
CA GLY A 207 22.35 -12.72 0.08
C GLY A 207 22.93 -11.97 -1.12
N MET A 208 22.20 -11.01 -1.69
CA MET A 208 22.71 -10.16 -2.75
C MET A 208 23.90 -9.30 -2.30
N TYR A 209 23.83 -8.70 -1.11
CA TYR A 209 24.96 -7.95 -0.57
C TYR A 209 26.19 -8.85 -0.34
N TRP A 210 25.98 -10.03 0.23
CA TRP A 210 27.05 -11.00 0.41
C TRP A 210 27.71 -11.36 -0.92
N LEU A 211 26.93 -11.65 -1.97
CA LEU A 211 27.48 -11.89 -3.32
C LEU A 211 28.30 -10.69 -3.84
N SER A 212 27.80 -9.47 -3.66
CA SER A 212 28.51 -8.26 -4.11
C SER A 212 29.81 -7.99 -3.36
N VAL A 213 29.99 -8.47 -2.14
CA VAL A 213 31.24 -8.27 -1.38
C VAL A 213 32.29 -9.33 -1.71
N TYR A 214 31.86 -10.56 -2.01
CA TYR A 214 32.77 -11.69 -2.19
C TYR A 214 33.14 -11.97 -3.66
N PHE A 215 32.31 -11.55 -4.62
CA PHE A 215 32.51 -11.89 -6.04
C PHE A 215 32.65 -10.68 -6.98
N ILE A 216 32.35 -9.47 -6.51
CA ILE A 216 32.41 -8.22 -7.30
C ILE A 216 33.37 -7.27 -6.61
#